data_AF-A0A6L9IYG0-F1
#
_entry.id   AF-A0A6L9IYG0-F1
#
_cell.length_a   1.000
_cell.length_b   1.000
_cell.length_c   1.000
_cell.angle_alpha   90.00
_cell.angle_beta   90.00
_cell.angle_gamma   90.00
#
_symmetry.space_group_name_H-M   'P 1'
#
loop_
_entity.id
_entity.type
_entity.pdbx_description
1 polymer ?
#
loop_
_entity_poly.entity_id
_entity_poly.type
_entity_poly.pdbx_seq_one_letter_code
_entity_poly.pdbx_strand_id
1 'polypeptide(L)' 'MSATERMISYHLSRLSDKNPQIRIKSIEELALLEATNAYKLLEEMFHTDPDPDVRKAAQKAGRALYMKLRENENSGDNAG' A
#
# COMPACT_ATOMS: atom_id res chain seq x y z
N MET A 1 -7.88 -15.56 9.83
CA MET A 1 -7.73 -14.47 8.86
C MET A 1 -9.08 -14.09 8.29
N SER A 2 -9.43 -12.80 8.33
CA SER A 2 -10.61 -12.23 7.67
C SER A 2 -10.48 -12.30 6.15
N ALA A 3 -11.57 -12.04 5.41
CA ALA A 3 -11.53 -11.96 3.96
C ALA A 3 -10.61 -10.83 3.48
N THR A 4 -10.69 -9.67 4.13
CA THR A 4 -9.84 -8.49 3.85
C THR A 4 -8.36 -8.80 4.05
N GLU A 5 -7.99 -9.46 5.16
CA GLU A 5 -6.59 -9.84 5.42
C GLU A 5 -6.02 -10.76 4.33
N ARG A 6 -6.84 -11.68 3.79
CA ARG A 6 -6.45 -12.53 2.66
C ARG A 6 -6.24 -11.73 1.37
N MET A 7 -7.11 -10.75 1.09
CA MET A 7 -6.98 -9.88 -0.08
C MET A 7 -5.71 -9.00 0.02
N ILE A 8 -5.43 -8.44 1.19
CA ILE A 8 -4.20 -7.68 1.44
C ILE A 8 -2.98 -8.57 1.20
N SER A 9 -2.95 -9.77 1.78
CA SER A 9 -1.85 -10.73 1.60
C SER A 9 -1.66 -11.10 0.13
N TYR A 10 -2.75 -11.31 -0.61
CA TYR A 10 -2.72 -11.58 -2.04
C TYR A 10 -2.05 -10.43 -2.81
N HIS A 11 -2.47 -9.19 -2.61
CA HIS A 11 -1.89 -8.05 -3.33
C HIS A 11 -0.45 -7.75 -2.91
N LEU A 12 -0.08 -7.92 -1.63
CA LEU A 12 1.31 -7.79 -1.17
C LEU A 12 2.24 -8.74 -1.92
N SER A 13 1.84 -10.01 -2.10
CA SER A 13 2.66 -11.00 -2.81
C SER A 13 2.90 -10.66 -4.29
N ARG A 14 2.05 -9.80 -4.88
CA ARG A 14 2.07 -9.45 -6.31
C ARG A 14 2.90 -8.20 -6.60
N LEU A 15 3.40 -7.53 -5.56
CA LEU A 15 4.33 -6.40 -5.70
C LEU A 15 5.70 -6.80 -6.25
N SER A 16 6.03 -8.09 -6.31
CA SER A 16 7.23 -8.62 -6.96
C SER A 16 6.97 -9.20 -8.35
N ASP A 17 5.76 -9.04 -8.91
CA ASP A 17 5.44 -9.59 -10.23
C ASP A 17 6.28 -8.93 -11.33
N LYS A 18 6.74 -9.74 -12.29
CA LYS A 18 7.56 -9.29 -13.42
C LYS A 18 6.84 -8.26 -14.29
N ASN A 19 5.51 -8.31 -14.35
CA ASN A 19 4.72 -7.38 -15.14
C ASN A 19 4.41 -6.12 -14.31
N PRO A 20 4.87 -4.92 -14.73
CA PRO A 20 4.62 -3.68 -14.01
C PRO A 20 3.12 -3.38 -13.84
N GLN A 21 2.27 -3.80 -14.78
CA GLN A 21 0.83 -3.60 -14.69
C GLN A 21 0.19 -4.42 -13.55
N ILE A 22 0.75 -5.59 -13.20
CA ILE A 22 0.29 -6.37 -12.05
C ILE A 22 0.69 -5.67 -10.75
N ARG A 23 1.91 -5.12 -10.69
CA ARG A 23 2.37 -4.34 -9.53
C ARG A 23 1.48 -3.10 -9.33
N ILE A 24 1.24 -2.31 -10.37
CA ILE A 24 0.37 -1.12 -10.32
C ILE A 24 -1.02 -1.47 -9.79
N LYS A 25 -1.69 -2.47 -10.36
CA LYS A 25 -3.02 -2.89 -9.89
C LYS A 25 -2.99 -3.30 -8.42
N SER A 26 -1.96 -4.03 -7.99
CA SER A 26 -1.83 -4.46 -6.59
C SER A 26 -1.62 -3.28 -5.65
N ILE A 27 -0.84 -2.27 -6.05
CA ILE A 27 -0.65 -1.02 -5.30
C ILE A 27 -1.97 -0.27 -5.14
N GLU A 28 -2.76 -0.16 -6.21
CA GLU A 28 -4.06 0.52 -6.18
C GLU A 28 -5.06 -0.19 -5.27
N GLU A 29 -5.15 -1.51 -5.35
CA GLU A 29 -6.03 -2.31 -4.48
C GLU A 29 -5.61 -2.23 -3.02
N LEU A 30 -4.30 -2.22 -2.71
CA LEU A 30 -3.82 -2.03 -1.34
C LEU A 30 -4.24 -0.67 -0.74
N ALA A 31 -4.30 0.37 -1.56
CA ALA A 31 -4.81 1.68 -1.12
C ALA A 31 -6.33 1.64 -0.85
N LEU A 32 -7.11 0.96 -1.71
CA LEU A 32 -8.56 0.81 -1.53
C LEU A 32 -8.91 -0.02 -0.28
N LEU A 33 -8.08 -1.01 0.03
CA LEU A 33 -8.22 -1.84 1.24
C LEU A 33 -7.68 -1.15 2.50
N GLU A 34 -7.23 0.10 2.40
CA GLU A 34 -6.60 0.88 3.48
C GLU A 34 -5.49 0.09 4.21
N ALA A 35 -4.71 -0.69 3.45
CA ALA A 35 -3.69 -1.59 3.96
C ALA A 35 -2.46 -0.82 4.48
N THR A 36 -2.60 -0.13 5.62
CA THR A 36 -1.55 0.74 6.20
C THR A 36 -0.23 0.02 6.46
N ASN A 37 -0.25 -1.30 6.68
CA ASN A 37 0.94 -2.14 6.78
C ASN A 37 1.78 -2.23 5.48
N ALA A 38 1.21 -1.87 4.33
CA ALA A 38 1.93 -1.79 3.06
C ALA A 38 2.75 -0.48 2.89
N TYR A 39 2.55 0.52 3.76
CA TYR A 39 3.14 1.85 3.60
C TYR A 39 4.66 1.82 3.34
N LYS A 40 5.42 1.10 4.18
CA LYS A 40 6.87 1.01 4.05
C LYS A 40 7.33 0.34 2.76
N LEU A 41 6.59 -0.66 2.30
CA LEU A 41 6.90 -1.33 1.04
C LEU A 41 6.61 -0.42 -0.17
N LEU A 42 5.52 0.36 -0.13
CA LEU A 42 5.23 1.33 -1.18
C LEU A 42 6.21 2.51 -1.20
N GLU A 43 6.68 2.93 -0.03
CA GLU A 43 7.77 3.92 0.10
C GLU A 43 9.05 3.42 -0.60
N GLU A 44 9.44 2.16 -0.34
CA GLU A 44 10.59 1.55 -1.02
C GLU A 44 10.39 1.47 -2.54
N MET A 45 9.25 0.96 -3.00
CA MET A 45 8.95 0.87 -4.43
C MET A 45 8.95 2.22 -5.13
N PHE A 46 8.50 3.29 -4.47
CA PHE A 46 8.60 4.65 -5.00
C PHE A 46 10.06 5.05 -5.27
N HIS A 47 11.00 4.61 -4.45
CA HIS A 47 12.42 4.92 -4.62
C HIS A 47 13.14 3.99 -5.61
N THR A 48 12.77 2.71 -5.68
CA THR A 48 13.60 1.68 -6.30
C THR A 48 12.96 0.92 -7.46
N ASP A 49 11.63 0.97 -7.64
CA ASP A 49 11.00 0.21 -8.72
C ASP A 49 11.53 0.69 -10.09
N PRO A 50 11.96 -0.21 -10.99
CA PRO A 50 12.53 0.19 -12.27
C PRO A 50 11.50 0.91 -13.17
N ASP A 51 10.21 0.59 -13.02
CA ASP A 51 9.16 1.14 -13.85
C ASP A 51 8.65 2.49 -13.29
N PRO A 52 8.71 3.59 -14.07
CA PRO A 52 8.29 4.91 -13.61
C PRO A 52 6.81 5.01 -13.26
N ASP A 53 5.94 4.24 -13.93
CA ASP A 53 4.50 4.25 -13.65
C ASP A 53 4.21 3.51 -12.35
N VAL A 54 4.97 2.45 -12.03
CA VAL A 54 4.91 1.80 -10.72
C VAL A 54 5.36 2.76 -9.61
N ARG A 55 6.45 3.51 -9.80
CA ARG A 55 6.87 4.53 -8.83
C ARG A 55 5.79 5.59 -8.60
N LYS A 56 5.13 6.05 -9.67
CA LYS A 56 4.02 7.02 -9.59
C LYS A 56 2.82 6.47 -8.84
N ALA A 57 2.44 5.21 -9.09
CA ALA A 57 1.37 4.52 -8.38
C ALA A 57 1.71 4.38 -6.89
N ALA A 58 2.93 3.92 -6.58
CA ALA A 58 3.42 3.75 -5.22
C ALA A 58 3.43 5.08 -4.44
N GLN A 59 3.84 6.18 -5.08
CA GLN A 59 3.80 7.51 -4.47
C GLN A 59 2.37 7.95 -4.12
N LYS A 60 1.41 7.73 -5.02
CA LYS A 60 0.00 8.10 -4.81
C LYS A 60 -0.63 7.27 -3.68
N ALA A 61 -0.49 5.95 -3.75
CA ALA A 61 -1.03 5.01 -2.77
C ALA A 61 -0.35 5.18 -1.40
N GLY A 62 0.97 5.33 -1.37
CA GLY A 62 1.74 5.56 -0.14
C GLY A 62 1.29 6.81 0.62
N ARG A 63 1.00 7.92 -0.08
CA ARG A 63 0.41 9.11 0.56
C ARG A 63 -0.96 8.83 1.18
N ALA A 64 -1.83 8.09 0.49
CA ALA A 64 -3.15 7.75 1.02
C ALA A 64 -3.05 6.89 2.29
N LEU A 65 -2.17 5.88 2.27
CA LEU A 65 -1.93 5.02 3.42
C LEU A 65 -1.28 5.75 4.59
N TYR A 66 -0.38 6.71 4.33
CA TYR A 66 0.21 7.54 5.37
C TYR A 66 -0.85 8.37 6.11
N MET A 67 -1.78 9.00 5.37
CA MET A 67 -2.87 9.76 5.98
C MET A 67 -3.76 8.86 6.84
N LYS A 68 -4.04 7.64 6.38
CA LYS A 68 -4.80 6.65 7.15
C LYS A 68 -4.06 6.18 8.41
N LEU A 69 -2.75 5.97 8.32
CA LEU A 69 -1.93 5.64 9.49
C LEU A 69 -2.01 6.75 10.55
N ARG A 70 -1.89 8.01 10.13
CA ARG A 70 -1.99 9.19 11.01
C ARG A 70 -3.38 9.36 11.63
N GLU A 71 -4.44 9.09 10.86
CA GLU A 71 -5.82 9.09 11.35
C GLU A 71 -6.02 8.03 12.45
N ASN A 72 -5.48 6.82 12.24
CA ASN A 72 -5.59 5.72 13.20
C ASN A 72 -4.81 6.02 14.50
N GLU A 73 -3.62 6.63 14.40
CA GLU A 73 -2.83 7.07 15.56
C GLU A 73 -3.61 8.12 16.39
N ASN A 74 -4.10 9.19 15.74
CA ASN A 74 -4.82 10.26 16.41
C ASN A 74 -6.15 9.79 17.05
N SER A 75 -6.78 8.76 16.49
CA SER A 75 -8.02 8.17 17.03
C SER A 75 -7.75 7.28 18.26
N GLY A 76 -6.53 6.77 18.43
CA GLY A 76 -6.12 5.98 19.60
C GLY A 76 -5.75 6.83 20.81
N ASP A 77 -5.36 8.09 20.60
CA ASP A 77 -4.86 8.99 21.66
C ASP A 77 -5.97 9.71 22.46
N ASN A 78 -7.24 9.60 22.06
CA ASN A 78 -8.37 10.28 22.72
C ASN A 78 -9.09 9.40 23.78
N ALA A 79 -8.44 8.32 24.23
CA ALA A 79 -8.93 7.40 25.25
C ALA A 79 -8.17 7.50 26.61
N GLY A 80 -7.46 8.61 26.84
CA GLY A 80 -6.69 8.89 28.06
C GLY A 80 -7.33 9.95 28.95
#